data_AF-A0A544QM42-F1
#
_entry.id   AF-A0A544QM42-F1
#
_cell.length_a   1.000
_cell.length_b   1.000
_cell.length_c   1.000
_cell.angle_alpha   90.00
_cell.angle_beta   90.00
_cell.angle_gamma   90.00
#
_symmetry.space_group_name_H-M   'P 1'
#
loop_
_entity.id
_entity.type
_entity.pdbx_description
1 polymer ?
#
loop_
_entity_poly.entity_id
_entity_poly.type
_entity_poly.pdbx_seq_one_letter_code
_entity_poly.pdbx_strand_id
1 'polypeptide(L)'
;MDTDSLTDQYSTLVWLAAILVGLLTLPIGLLVPAYFYIKADRGEGKSQSALEIWTVILTGILGIAAVELGGRKGAKILWGILAALFVVSILGGIALFALL
;
A
#
# COMPACT_ATOMS: atom_id res chain seq x y z
N MET A 1 -32.42 -14.11 -12.09
CA MET A 1 -31.61 -13.56 -10.99
C MET A 1 -30.19 -13.81 -11.41
N ASP A 2 -29.58 -12.83 -12.08
CA ASP A 2 -28.18 -12.94 -12.50
C ASP A 2 -27.32 -12.93 -11.24
N THR A 3 -26.83 -14.11 -10.87
CA THR A 3 -25.77 -14.25 -9.87
C THR A 3 -24.47 -13.91 -10.56
N ASP A 4 -24.27 -12.65 -10.95
CA ASP A 4 -22.94 -12.14 -11.28
C ASP A 4 -22.09 -12.32 -10.03
N SER A 5 -21.27 -13.37 -10.03
CA SER A 5 -20.44 -13.69 -8.88
C SER A 5 -19.47 -12.54 -8.66
N LEU A 6 -19.26 -12.15 -7.40
CA LEU A 6 -18.24 -11.14 -7.04
C LEU A 6 -16.85 -11.50 -7.58
N THR A 7 -16.62 -12.77 -7.93
CA THR A 7 -15.40 -13.27 -8.56
C THR A 7 -15.33 -13.01 -10.07
N ASP A 8 -16.45 -12.85 -10.76
CA ASP A 8 -16.49 -12.67 -12.23
C ASP A 8 -16.15 -11.23 -12.63
N GLN A 9 -16.21 -10.29 -11.68
CA GLN A 9 -15.93 -8.88 -11.89
C GLN A 9 -14.43 -8.53 -11.89
N TYR A 10 -13.57 -9.45 -11.45
CA TYR A 10 -12.13 -9.19 -11.27
C TYR A 10 -11.29 -10.35 -11.79
N SER A 11 -10.17 -10.04 -12.46
CA SER A 11 -9.27 -11.10 -12.95
C SER A 11 -8.65 -11.89 -11.79
N THR A 12 -8.33 -13.17 -12.03
CA THR A 12 -7.63 -14.03 -11.07
C THR A 12 -6.35 -13.39 -10.52
N LEU A 13 -5.67 -12.57 -11.34
CA LEU A 13 -4.46 -11.86 -10.96
C LEU A 13 -4.73 -10.75 -9.92
N VAL A 14 -5.86 -10.07 -10.04
CA VAL A 14 -6.31 -9.05 -9.06
C VAL A 14 -6.66 -9.71 -7.73
N TRP A 15 -7.32 -10.87 -7.76
CA TRP A 15 -7.60 -11.66 -6.57
C TRP A 15 -6.33 -12.11 -5.84
N LEU A 16 -5.36 -12.64 -6.58
CA LEU A 16 -4.06 -13.03 -6.01
C LEU A 16 -3.32 -11.84 -5.40
N ALA A 17 -3.29 -10.70 -6.10
CA ALA A 17 -2.70 -9.47 -5.58
C ALA A 17 -3.41 -8.99 -4.31
N ALA A 18 -4.74 -9.01 -4.27
CA ALA A 18 -5.52 -8.61 -3.10
C ALA A 18 -5.28 -9.53 -1.90
N ILE A 19 -5.20 -10.85 -2.11
CA ILE A 19 -4.89 -11.83 -1.07
C ILE A 19 -3.48 -11.61 -0.52
N LEU A 20 -2.48 -11.41 -1.38
CA LEU A 20 -1.11 -11.15 -0.97
C LEU A 20 -0.98 -9.83 -0.20
N VAL A 21 -1.59 -8.75 -0.70
CA VAL A 21 -1.61 -7.46 -0.01
C VAL A 21 -2.32 -7.60 1.34
N GLY A 22 -3.48 -8.26 1.39
CA GLY A 22 -4.20 -8.55 2.62
C GLY A 22 -3.36 -9.33 3.62
N LEU A 23 -2.70 -10.41 3.20
CA LEU A 23 -1.81 -11.23 4.04
C LEU A 23 -0.57 -10.49 4.55
N LEU A 24 -0.05 -9.51 3.81
CA LEU A 24 1.13 -8.74 4.21
C LEU A 24 0.75 -7.54 5.10
N THR A 25 -0.44 -6.99 4.92
CA THR A 25 -0.91 -5.80 5.65
C THR A 25 -1.68 -6.15 6.93
N LEU A 26 -2.46 -7.24 6.95
CA LEU A 26 -3.17 -7.71 8.15
C LEU A 26 -2.25 -7.98 9.34
N PRO A 27 -1.10 -8.69 9.19
CA PRO A 27 -0.18 -8.91 10.29
C PRO A 27 0.31 -7.59 10.85
N ILE A 28 0.70 -6.62 10.01
CA ILE A 28 1.20 -5.33 10.48
C ILE A 28 0.08 -4.54 11.18
N GLY A 29 -1.13 -4.53 10.62
CA GLY A 29 -2.29 -3.85 11.19
C GLY A 29 -2.79 -4.44 12.51
N LEU A 30 -2.51 -5.72 12.79
CA LEU A 30 -2.89 -6.41 14.03
C LEU A 30 -1.75 -6.51 15.05
N LEU A 31 -0.52 -6.75 14.59
CA LEU A 31 0.68 -6.88 15.44
C LEU A 31 0.98 -5.58 16.18
N VAL A 32 0.77 -4.44 15.53
CA VAL A 32 1.03 -3.13 16.13
C VAL A 32 0.07 -2.87 17.31
N PRO A 33 -1.28 -2.93 17.15
CA PRO A 33 -2.20 -2.85 18.30
C PRO A 33 -1.96 -3.93 19.37
N ALA A 34 -1.68 -5.17 18.96
CA ALA A 34 -1.43 -6.28 19.89
C ALA A 34 -0.18 -6.04 20.74
N TYR A 35 0.90 -5.53 20.16
CA TYR A 35 2.11 -5.15 20.90
C TYR A 35 1.82 -4.07 21.95
N PHE A 36 1.03 -3.06 21.59
CA PHE A 36 0.63 -2.00 22.53
C PHE A 36 -0.28 -2.53 23.64
N TYR A 37 -1.21 -3.42 23.31
CA TYR A 37 -2.06 -4.09 24.29
C TYR A 37 -1.22 -4.89 25.30
N ILE A 38 -0.28 -5.71 24.84
CA ILE A 38 0.61 -6.50 25.70
C ILE A 38 1.47 -5.59 26.59
N LYS A 39 1.98 -4.48 26.05
CA LYS A 39 2.80 -3.51 26.80
C LYS A 39 1.97 -2.76 27.85
N ALA A 40 0.72 -2.43 27.53
CA ALA A 40 -0.23 -1.83 28.46
C ALA A 40 -0.63 -2.79 29.60
N ASP A 41 -0.91 -4.05 29.27
CA ASP A 41 -1.23 -5.11 30.24
C ASP A 41 -0.10 -5.36 31.25
N ARG A 42 1.15 -5.21 30.80
CA ARG A 42 2.35 -5.29 31.66
C ARG A 42 2.59 -4.06 32.53
N GLY A 43 1.73 -3.03 32.46
CA GLY A 43 1.91 -1.77 33.20
C GLY A 43 3.05 -0.88 32.67
N GLU A 44 3.66 -1.25 31.55
CA GLU A 44 4.72 -0.49 30.87
C GLU A 44 4.15 0.65 30.00
N GLY A 45 2.84 0.88 30.01
CA GLY A 45 2.21 1.98 29.26
C GLY A 45 2.77 3.36 29.60
N LYS A 46 3.27 3.57 30.83
CA LYS A 46 3.90 4.84 31.26
C LYS A 46 5.32 5.05 30.70
N SER A 47 6.00 4.00 30.25
CA SER A 47 7.31 4.10 29.62
C SER A 47 7.24 4.30 28.11
N GLN A 48 6.03 4.32 27.52
CA GLN A 48 5.86 4.69 26.12
C GLN A 48 6.07 6.18 25.93
N SER A 49 7.03 6.53 25.07
CA SER A 49 7.21 7.92 24.68
C SER A 49 6.05 8.34 23.78
N ALA A 50 5.70 9.63 23.81
CA ALA A 50 4.72 10.20 22.89
C ALA A 50 5.07 9.90 21.42
N LEU A 51 6.37 9.81 21.09
CA LEU A 51 6.83 9.44 19.77
C LEU A 51 6.44 8.00 19.38
N GLU A 52 6.54 7.02 20.28
CA GLU A 52 6.16 5.63 19.99
C GLU A 52 4.66 5.53 19.65
N ILE A 53 3.83 6.27 20.39
CA ILE A 53 2.38 6.33 20.18
C ILE A 53 2.06 7.02 18.84
N TRP A 54 2.70 8.16 18.57
CA TRP A 54 2.50 8.90 17.33
C TRP A 54 3.00 8.12 16.11
N THR A 55 4.13 7.42 16.20
CA THR A 55 4.64 6.57 15.12
C THR A 55 3.60 5.51 14.76
N VAL A 56 2.99 4.84 15.73
CA VAL A 56 1.96 3.83 15.45
C VAL A 56 0.71 4.41 14.82
N ILE A 57 0.21 5.53 15.34
CA ILE A 57 -0.97 6.20 14.78
C ILE A 57 -0.70 6.63 13.34
N LEU A 58 0.45 7.26 13.09
CA LEU A 58 0.83 7.72 11.76
C LEU A 58 1.07 6.54 10.80
N THR A 59 1.74 5.47 11.23
CA THR A 59 1.96 4.27 10.41
C THR A 59 0.64 3.57 10.08
N GLY A 60 -0.31 3.51 11.02
CA GLY A 60 -1.65 2.97 10.77
C GLY A 60 -2.44 3.81 9.76
N ILE A 61 -2.47 5.14 9.94
CA ILE A 61 -3.15 6.07 9.02
C ILE A 61 -2.51 6.03 7.63
N LEU A 62 -1.18 6.05 7.54
CA LEU A 62 -0.45 5.96 6.28
C LEU A 62 -0.66 4.60 5.60
N GLY A 63 -0.75 3.51 6.36
CA GLY A 63 -1.09 2.18 5.84
C GLY A 63 -2.48 2.15 5.21
N ILE A 64 -3.49 2.69 5.90
CA ILE A 64 -4.86 2.79 5.39
C ILE A 64 -4.90 3.70 4.15
N ALA A 65 -4.28 4.88 4.24
CA ALA A 65 -4.20 5.81 3.13
C ALA A 65 -3.47 5.20 1.93
N ALA A 66 -2.42 4.41 2.14
CA ALA A 66 -1.68 3.72 1.08
C ALA A 66 -2.52 2.62 0.41
N VAL A 67 -3.34 1.89 1.17
CA VAL A 67 -4.29 0.91 0.62
C VAL A 67 -5.41 1.60 -0.16
N GLU A 68 -5.95 2.71 0.37
CA GLU A 68 -7.05 3.45 -0.25
C GLU A 68 -6.61 4.26 -1.49
N LEU A 69 -5.44 4.91 -1.43
CA LEU A 69 -4.77 5.47 -2.60
C LEU A 69 -4.42 4.35 -3.57
N GLY A 70 -3.83 3.24 -3.12
CA GLY A 70 -3.42 2.10 -3.96
C GLY A 70 -4.55 1.46 -4.79
N GLY A 71 -5.80 1.74 -4.46
CA GLY A 71 -6.97 1.42 -5.30
C GLY A 71 -7.01 2.22 -6.62
N ARG A 72 -8.22 2.47 -7.12
CA ARG A 72 -8.45 3.02 -8.48
C ARG A 72 -7.69 4.32 -8.77
N LYS A 73 -7.44 5.18 -7.78
CA LYS A 73 -6.73 6.46 -7.98
C LYS A 73 -5.20 6.28 -8.04
N GLY A 74 -4.61 5.51 -7.14
CA GLY A 74 -3.18 5.25 -7.07
C GLY A 74 -2.70 4.35 -8.20
N ALA A 75 -3.52 3.38 -8.65
CA ALA A 75 -3.25 2.65 -9.87
C ALA A 75 -3.14 3.60 -11.09
N LYS A 76 -4.07 4.55 -11.23
CA LYS A 76 -4.01 5.55 -12.31
C LYS A 76 -2.77 6.46 -12.21
N ILE A 77 -2.41 6.88 -10.99
CA ILE A 77 -1.23 7.70 -10.76
C ILE A 77 0.05 6.92 -11.08
N LEU A 78 0.16 5.67 -10.63
CA LEU A 78 1.30 4.79 -10.90
C LEU A 78 1.47 4.54 -12.41
N TRP A 79 0.39 4.18 -13.10
CA TRP A 79 0.42 4.02 -14.56
C TRP A 79 0.74 5.31 -15.29
N GLY A 80 0.27 6.46 -14.79
CA GLY A 80 0.63 7.78 -15.31
C GLY A 80 2.13 8.08 -15.18
N ILE A 81 2.72 7.78 -14.03
CA ILE A 81 4.17 7.94 -13.80
C ILE A 81 4.96 7.00 -14.71
N LEU A 82 4.58 5.72 -14.81
CA LEU A 82 5.24 4.75 -15.68
C LEU A 82 5.19 5.17 -17.16
N ALA A 83 4.04 5.66 -17.63
CA ALA A 83 3.89 6.17 -18.99
C ALA A 83 4.78 7.40 -19.25
N ALA A 84 4.83 8.34 -18.30
CA ALA A 84 5.70 9.52 -18.40
C ALA A 84 7.18 9.12 -18.45
N LEU A 85 7.61 8.23 -17.57
CA LEU A 85 8.99 7.72 -17.55
C LEU A 85 9.33 7.00 -18.86
N PHE A 86 8.42 6.19 -19.40
CA PHE A 86 8.62 5.51 -20.69
C PHE A 86 8.81 6.50 -21.84
N VAL A 87 7.98 7.55 -21.92
CA VAL A 87 8.13 8.61 -22.93
C VAL A 87 9.47 9.33 -22.77
N VAL A 88 9.86 9.68 -21.54
CA VAL A 88 11.16 10.31 -21.25
C VAL A 88 12.31 9.40 -21.66
N SER A 89 12.23 8.09 -21.41
CA SER A 89 13.25 7.13 -21.82
C SER A 89 13.39 7.04 -23.35
N ILE A 90 12.27 7.03 -24.09
CA ILE A 90 12.30 7.06 -25.55
C ILE A 90 12.91 8.37 -26.07
N LEU A 91 12.44 9.51 -25.58
CA LEU A 91 12.96 10.82 -25.99
C LEU A 91 14.44 10.97 -25.66
N GLY A 92 14.87 10.50 -24.49
CA GLY A 92 16.27 10.46 -24.09
C GLY A 92 17.10 9.56 -25.00
N GLY A 93 16.59 8.39 -25.38
CA GLY A 93 17.24 7.48 -26.33
C GLY A 93 17.38 8.08 -27.73
N ILE A 94 16.34 8.76 -28.24
CA ILE A 94 16.37 9.46 -29.53
C ILE A 94 17.37 10.62 -29.48
N ALA A 95 17.36 11.41 -28.42
CA ALA A 95 18.28 12.54 -28.26
C ALA A 95 19.73 12.06 -28.19
N LEU A 96 20.01 10.95 -27.48
CA LEU A 96 21.33 10.35 -27.43
C LEU A 96 21.77 9.82 -28.79
N PHE A 97 20.89 9.14 -29.52
CA PHE A 97 21.18 8.64 -30.86
C PHE A 97 21.44 9.76 -31.88
N ALA A 98 20.72 10.88 -31.79
CA ALA A 98 20.93 12.04 -32.66
C ALA A 98 22.25 12.78 -32.38
N LEU A 99 22.90 12.51 -31.25
CA LEU A 99 24.14 13.14 -30.81
C LEU A 99 25.39 12.28 -31.12
N LEU A 100 25.19 11.02 -31.52
CA LEU A 100 26.22 10.07 -31.96
C LEU A 100 26.38 10.08 -33.47
#